data_AF-A0ABD6DDW4-F1
#
_entry.id   AF-A0ABD6DDW4-F1
#
_cell.length_a   1.000
_cell.length_b   1.000
_cell.length_c   1.000
_cell.angle_alpha   90.00
_cell.angle_beta   90.00
_cell.angle_gamma   90.00
#
_symmetry.space_group_name_H-M   'P 1'
#
loop_
_entity.id
_entity.type
_entity.pdbx_description
1 polymer ?
#
loop_
_entity_poly.entity_id
_entity_poly.type
_entity_poly.pdbx_seq_one_letter_code
_entity_poly.pdbx_strand_id
1 'polypeptide(L)'
;MSDGDGGPPSDDGTRDGGPTQDTTDNEQSADVRSPATDPRAPETENPRRRLVVVGVVVLMVGASIAGVAWALTQSPEEPVEAPDVAFDLSVQPDGPATLSHAGGESVPAGRLVVAVDGDRATWGDLRFDTGPDDPVAPGDSVSLVGVDSGEVVTVFYVADGQEVRIAAITVTAA
;
A
#
# COMPACT_ATOMS: atom_id res chain seq x y z
N MET A 1 43.66 7.19 46.36
CA MET A 1 44.04 6.53 45.09
C MET A 1 43.38 7.37 44.00
N SER A 2 43.83 8.60 43.71
CA SER A 2 45.13 9.03 43.15
C SER A 2 45.43 8.41 41.79
N ASP A 3 45.32 9.29 40.78
CA ASP A 3 46.12 9.43 39.54
C ASP A 3 46.00 8.31 38.48
N GLY A 4 45.95 8.58 37.17
CA GLY A 4 46.15 9.79 36.38
C GLY A 4 46.28 9.43 34.89
N ASP A 5 46.40 10.48 34.06
CA ASP A 5 46.91 10.50 32.67
C ASP A 5 46.18 9.69 31.57
N GLY A 6 46.05 10.16 30.32
CA GLY A 6 46.69 11.26 29.61
C GLY A 6 46.71 10.90 28.12
N GLY A 7 46.26 11.80 27.24
CA GLY A 7 46.35 11.61 25.78
C GLY A 7 45.59 12.66 24.96
N PRO A 8 46.26 13.72 24.45
CA PRO A 8 45.68 14.69 23.52
C PRO A 8 45.65 14.22 22.05
N PRO A 9 44.91 14.91 21.16
CA PRO A 9 44.59 14.46 19.80
C PRO A 9 45.74 14.65 18.81
N SER A 10 45.79 13.80 17.78
CA SER A 10 46.66 13.97 16.63
C SER A 10 45.92 14.65 15.48
N ASP A 11 46.41 15.85 15.17
CA ASP A 11 46.23 16.66 13.98
C ASP A 11 47.39 16.32 13.02
N ASP A 12 47.17 16.26 11.70
CA ASP A 12 48.15 16.59 10.62
C ASP A 12 47.57 16.23 9.24
N GLY A 13 47.61 17.17 8.29
CA GLY A 13 47.52 16.83 6.87
C GLY A 13 46.79 17.76 5.90
N THR A 14 46.91 19.09 6.04
CA THR A 14 46.65 20.01 4.91
C THR A 14 47.67 19.75 3.79
N ARG A 15 47.22 19.50 2.56
CA ARG A 15 48.02 19.73 1.35
C ARG A 15 47.23 20.50 0.30
N ASP A 16 47.68 21.74 0.12
CA ASP A 16 47.39 22.67 -0.96
C ASP A 16 48.11 22.30 -2.27
N GLY A 17 47.57 22.85 -3.38
CA GLY A 17 48.23 23.04 -4.67
C GLY A 17 47.75 22.07 -5.75
N GLY A 18 47.19 22.47 -6.90
CA GLY A 18 47.30 23.70 -7.69
C GLY A 18 47.11 23.34 -9.20
N PRO A 19 47.08 24.29 -10.14
CA PRO A 19 46.03 24.35 -11.17
C PRO A 19 46.45 24.19 -12.67
N THR A 20 45.43 24.28 -13.54
CA THR A 20 45.38 24.68 -14.98
C THR A 20 45.81 23.76 -16.13
N GLN A 21 44.91 23.62 -17.12
CA GLN A 21 45.06 23.79 -18.59
C GLN A 21 43.75 23.29 -19.25
N ASP A 22 42.79 24.14 -19.65
CA ASP A 22 42.71 24.94 -20.89
C ASP A 22 43.21 24.22 -22.17
N THR A 23 42.27 23.85 -23.06
CA THR A 23 42.45 23.83 -24.53
C THR A 23 41.07 23.75 -25.22
N THR A 24 40.55 24.93 -25.58
CA THR A 24 40.09 25.35 -26.93
C THR A 24 38.94 24.63 -27.68
N ASP A 25 38.09 25.52 -28.21
CA ASP A 25 36.96 25.44 -29.14
C ASP A 25 37.06 24.49 -30.34
N ASN A 26 35.89 24.00 -30.77
CA ASN A 26 35.62 23.88 -32.21
C ASN A 26 34.13 24.11 -32.51
N GLU A 27 33.83 25.30 -33.02
CA GLU A 27 32.56 25.67 -33.64
C GLU A 27 32.36 24.87 -34.94
N GLN A 28 31.18 24.28 -35.13
CA GLN A 28 30.71 23.89 -36.46
C GLN A 28 29.26 24.33 -36.62
N SER A 29 29.10 25.43 -37.35
CA SER A 29 27.82 25.99 -37.80
C SER A 29 27.12 25.05 -38.78
N ALA A 30 25.79 24.92 -38.66
CA ALA A 30 24.90 24.75 -39.80
C ALA A 30 23.44 25.11 -39.45
N ASP A 31 23.03 26.23 -40.02
CA ASP A 31 21.70 26.80 -40.18
C ASP A 31 20.72 25.83 -40.88
N VAL A 32 19.62 25.38 -40.24
CA VAL A 32 18.44 24.83 -40.96
C VAL A 32 17.14 25.03 -40.14
N ARG A 33 16.37 26.06 -40.53
CA ARG A 33 14.89 26.15 -40.60
C ARG A 33 14.05 25.78 -39.36
N SER A 34 13.36 26.79 -38.82
CA SER A 34 12.06 26.60 -38.18
C SER A 34 11.01 26.14 -39.21
N PRO A 35 10.13 25.21 -38.84
CA PRO A 35 8.75 25.31 -39.29
C PRO A 35 7.77 25.23 -38.10
N ALA A 36 6.80 26.15 -38.15
CA ALA A 36 5.38 25.98 -37.85
C ALA A 36 4.95 25.15 -36.62
N THR A 37 4.27 25.85 -35.71
CA THR A 37 3.12 25.42 -34.88
C THR A 37 2.60 24.00 -35.16
N ASP A 38 2.87 23.05 -34.25
CA ASP A 38 2.03 21.86 -34.06
C ASP A 38 1.32 21.98 -32.70
N PRO A 39 -0.02 22.18 -32.66
CA PRO A 39 -0.82 22.09 -31.46
C PRO A 39 -1.07 20.61 -31.15
N ARG A 40 -0.01 19.89 -30.78
CA ARG A 40 -0.13 18.65 -30.06
C ARG A 40 0.56 18.85 -28.74
N ALA A 41 -0.27 19.09 -27.72
CA ALA A 41 0.08 18.71 -26.37
C ALA A 41 0.75 17.32 -26.45
N PRO A 42 1.85 17.07 -25.72
CA PRO A 42 2.10 15.70 -25.36
C PRO A 42 0.83 15.28 -24.62
N GLU A 43 0.01 14.45 -25.26
CA GLU A 43 -0.88 13.58 -24.52
C GLU A 43 0.04 12.98 -23.47
N THR A 44 -0.20 13.31 -22.20
CA THR A 44 0.43 12.64 -21.09
C THR A 44 -0.18 11.23 -21.13
N GLU A 45 0.28 10.44 -22.10
CA GLU A 45 0.01 9.02 -22.27
C GLU A 45 0.43 8.42 -20.95
N ASN A 46 -0.61 8.21 -20.14
CA ASN A 46 -0.55 7.71 -18.80
C ASN A 46 0.40 6.51 -18.81
N PRO A 47 1.64 6.65 -18.29
CA PRO A 47 2.58 5.57 -18.34
C PRO A 47 2.02 4.53 -17.40
N ARG A 48 1.34 3.53 -17.98
CA ARG A 48 0.75 2.36 -17.34
C ARG A 48 1.62 2.01 -16.15
N ARG A 49 1.20 2.47 -14.96
CA ARG A 49 1.95 2.29 -13.72
C ARG A 49 1.87 0.81 -13.44
N ARG A 50 2.93 0.10 -13.84
CA ARG A 50 3.07 -1.32 -13.59
C ARG A 50 3.12 -1.48 -12.09
N LEU A 51 2.02 -1.97 -11.51
CA LEU A 51 1.99 -2.47 -10.14
C LEU A 51 3.05 -3.58 -10.08
N VAL A 52 4.18 -3.31 -9.44
CA VAL A 52 5.24 -4.32 -9.26
C VAL A 52 4.84 -5.18 -8.06
N VAL A 53 3.97 -6.16 -8.33
CA VAL A 53 3.61 -7.21 -7.37
C VAL A 53 4.67 -8.29 -7.45
N VAL A 54 5.65 -8.26 -6.54
CA VAL A 54 6.56 -9.40 -6.34
C VAL A 54 5.87 -10.35 -5.36
N GLY A 55 5.05 -11.24 -5.93
CA GLY A 55 4.29 -12.25 -5.18
C GLY A 55 3.39 -13.05 -6.11
N VAL A 56 3.97 -13.96 -6.89
CA VAL A 56 3.19 -14.90 -7.70
C VAL A 56 2.83 -16.10 -6.84
N VAL A 57 1.59 -16.20 -6.38
CA VAL A 57 0.86 -17.47 -6.25
C VAL A 57 -0.61 -17.23 -6.58
N VAL A 58 -1.06 -17.94 -7.61
CA VAL A 58 -2.42 -17.95 -8.17
C VAL A 58 -3.38 -18.63 -7.22
N LEU A 59 -4.51 -17.99 -6.90
CA LEU A 59 -5.67 -18.66 -6.30
C LEU A 59 -6.92 -18.35 -7.15
N MET A 60 -7.21 -19.30 -8.05
CA MET A 60 -8.43 -19.35 -8.83
C MET A 60 -9.59 -19.79 -7.93
N VAL A 61 -10.52 -18.90 -7.63
CA VAL A 61 -11.89 -19.28 -7.24
C VAL A 61 -12.84 -18.56 -8.17
N GLY A 62 -13.31 -19.32 -9.16
CA GLY A 62 -14.17 -18.82 -10.23
C GLY A 62 -15.65 -18.86 -9.89
N ALA A 63 -16.37 -17.99 -10.61
CA ALA A 63 -17.77 -18.07 -11.03
C ALA A 63 -18.84 -18.08 -9.92
N SER A 64 -20.01 -17.46 -10.03
CA SER A 64 -20.64 -16.54 -10.99
C SER A 64 -21.99 -16.18 -10.36
N ILE A 65 -22.48 -14.96 -10.60
CA ILE A 65 -23.82 -14.54 -10.20
C ILE A 65 -24.87 -15.24 -11.08
N ALA A 66 -25.74 -16.09 -10.50
CA ALA A 66 -27.05 -16.46 -11.04
C ALA A 66 -27.89 -17.18 -9.97
N GLY A 67 -29.16 -16.80 -9.84
CA GLY A 67 -30.03 -17.18 -8.74
C GLY A 67 -30.82 -18.49 -8.88
N VAL A 68 -31.71 -18.63 -7.89
CA VAL A 68 -32.90 -19.50 -7.75
C VAL A 68 -32.69 -20.92 -7.19
N ALA A 69 -32.78 -20.98 -5.85
CA ALA A 69 -33.54 -21.94 -5.03
C ALA A 69 -33.73 -23.39 -5.55
N TRP A 70 -32.82 -24.31 -5.18
CA TRP A 70 -33.15 -25.72 -4.92
C TRP A 70 -32.01 -26.48 -4.21
N ALA A 71 -31.90 -26.37 -2.88
CA ALA A 71 -31.09 -27.31 -2.08
C ALA A 71 -31.46 -27.24 -0.57
N LEU A 72 -32.68 -27.65 -0.23
CA LEU A 72 -32.99 -28.06 1.14
C LEU A 72 -32.41 -29.47 1.36
N THR A 73 -31.19 -29.61 1.90
CA THR A 73 -30.65 -30.82 2.60
C THR A 73 -29.17 -30.73 3.00
N GLN A 74 -28.58 -29.54 3.08
CA GLN A 74 -27.30 -29.40 3.79
C GLN A 74 -27.66 -28.96 5.21
N SER A 75 -27.12 -29.66 6.21
CA SER A 75 -27.23 -29.31 7.63
C SER A 75 -27.13 -27.78 7.78
N PRO A 76 -27.95 -27.13 8.61
CA PRO A 76 -27.73 -25.72 8.89
C PRO A 76 -26.35 -25.61 9.55
N GLU A 77 -25.32 -25.33 8.76
CA GLU A 77 -24.09 -24.76 9.26
C GLU A 77 -24.54 -23.51 9.99
N GLU A 78 -24.33 -23.47 11.30
CA GLU A 78 -24.75 -22.32 12.09
C GLU A 78 -24.14 -21.08 11.45
N PRO A 79 -24.94 -20.04 11.14
CA PRO A 79 -24.42 -18.84 10.51
C PRO A 79 -23.34 -18.26 11.42
N VAL A 80 -22.16 -18.00 10.83
CA VAL A 80 -21.05 -17.38 11.55
C VAL A 80 -21.50 -16.04 12.11
N GLU A 81 -21.42 -15.91 13.43
CA GLU A 81 -21.65 -14.65 14.12
C GLU A 81 -20.47 -13.70 13.85
N ALA A 82 -20.76 -12.55 13.26
CA ALA A 82 -19.75 -11.54 13.02
C ALA A 82 -19.37 -10.85 14.34
N PRO A 83 -18.07 -10.56 14.56
CA PRO A 83 -17.65 -9.82 15.73
C PRO A 83 -18.17 -8.38 15.68
N ASP A 84 -18.45 -7.80 16.86
CA ASP A 84 -18.80 -6.38 16.97
C ASP A 84 -17.53 -5.54 16.89
N VAL A 85 -17.25 -4.98 15.70
CA VAL A 85 -16.06 -4.17 15.42
C VAL A 85 -16.39 -2.94 14.60
N ALA A 86 -15.59 -1.90 14.79
CA ALA A 86 -15.70 -0.64 14.06
C ALA A 86 -14.38 -0.32 13.35
N PHE A 87 -14.48 0.22 12.13
CA PHE A 87 -13.33 0.64 11.33
C PHE A 87 -13.47 2.10 10.92
N ASP A 88 -12.34 2.80 10.85
CA ASP A 88 -12.21 4.16 10.35
C ASP A 88 -11.20 4.21 9.20
N LEU A 89 -11.45 5.06 8.21
CA LEU A 89 -10.58 5.26 7.07
C LEU A 89 -10.16 6.72 6.98
N SER A 90 -8.85 6.98 7.05
CA SER A 90 -8.27 8.30 6.86
C SER A 90 -7.48 8.35 5.56
N VAL A 91 -7.74 9.33 4.71
CA VAL A 91 -7.04 9.54 3.43
C VAL A 91 -6.11 10.72 3.57
N GLN A 92 -4.85 10.56 3.15
CA GLN A 92 -3.88 11.65 3.10
C GLN A 92 -3.84 12.24 1.69
N PRO A 93 -3.71 13.58 1.51
CA PRO A 93 -3.79 14.24 0.20
C PRO A 93 -2.83 13.68 -0.87
N ASP A 94 -1.65 13.23 -0.45
CA ASP A 94 -0.60 12.68 -1.33
C ASP A 94 -0.04 11.36 -0.78
N GLY A 95 -0.79 10.68 0.11
CA GLY A 95 -0.31 9.55 0.90
C GLY A 95 -1.24 8.35 0.87
N PRO A 96 -0.81 7.22 1.43
CA PRO A 96 -1.67 6.04 1.55
C PRO A 96 -2.90 6.33 2.42
N ALA A 97 -3.99 5.65 2.12
CA ALA A 97 -5.13 5.60 3.02
C ALA A 97 -4.76 4.73 4.23
N THR A 98 -5.21 5.12 5.42
CA THR A 98 -4.98 4.39 6.66
C THR A 98 -6.31 3.84 7.13
N LEU A 99 -6.43 2.51 7.14
CA LEU A 99 -7.56 1.81 7.72
C LEU A 99 -7.21 1.45 9.17
N SER A 100 -8.04 1.89 10.11
CA SER A 100 -7.82 1.69 11.55
C SER A 100 -8.95 0.88 12.16
N HIS A 101 -8.61 -0.06 13.03
CA HIS A 101 -9.57 -0.72 13.91
C HIS A 101 -9.97 0.28 15.00
N ALA A 102 -11.14 0.89 14.88
CA ALA A 102 -11.57 2.02 15.70
C ALA A 102 -12.14 1.59 17.06
N GLY A 103 -12.69 0.38 17.17
CA GLY A 103 -13.32 -0.09 18.41
C GLY A 103 -13.92 -1.49 18.28
N GLY A 104 -14.41 -2.01 19.41
CA GLY A 104 -15.05 -3.33 19.48
C GLY A 104 -14.13 -4.46 19.92
N GLU A 105 -14.45 -5.67 19.50
CA GLU A 105 -13.72 -6.90 19.81
C GLU A 105 -12.35 -6.96 19.10
N SER A 106 -11.43 -7.77 19.63
CA SER A 106 -10.19 -8.08 18.92
C SER A 106 -10.38 -9.32 18.06
N VAL A 107 -9.86 -9.29 16.83
CA VAL A 107 -10.07 -10.34 15.82
C VAL A 107 -8.72 -10.85 15.31
N PRO A 108 -8.51 -12.16 15.12
CA PRO A 108 -7.28 -12.67 14.52
C PRO A 108 -7.04 -12.08 13.12
N ALA A 109 -5.81 -11.66 12.83
CA ALA A 109 -5.48 -10.95 11.59
C ALA A 109 -5.76 -11.77 10.33
N GLY A 110 -5.65 -13.10 10.39
CA GLY A 110 -5.96 -14.01 9.30
C GLY A 110 -7.46 -14.18 9.03
N ARG A 111 -8.33 -13.71 9.93
CA ARG A 111 -9.78 -13.71 9.76
C ARG A 111 -10.34 -12.40 9.23
N LEU A 112 -9.54 -11.35 9.19
CA LEU A 112 -9.93 -10.07 8.61
C LEU A 112 -9.39 -9.98 7.19
N VAL A 113 -10.28 -9.82 6.21
CA VAL A 113 -9.92 -9.60 4.80
C VAL A 113 -10.35 -8.19 4.40
N VAL A 114 -9.40 -7.40 3.91
CA VAL A 114 -9.64 -6.07 3.36
C VAL A 114 -9.71 -6.17 1.85
N ALA A 115 -10.73 -5.58 1.25
CA ALA A 115 -10.93 -5.54 -0.19
C ALA A 115 -11.09 -4.11 -0.71
N VAL A 116 -10.39 -3.78 -1.80
CA VAL A 116 -10.49 -2.50 -2.52
C VAL A 116 -10.44 -2.79 -4.02
N ASP A 117 -11.42 -2.30 -4.78
CA ASP A 117 -11.55 -2.52 -6.24
C ASP A 117 -11.35 -3.99 -6.72
N GLY A 118 -11.70 -4.95 -5.88
CA GLY A 118 -11.55 -6.38 -6.18
C GLY A 118 -10.20 -6.98 -5.79
N ASP A 119 -9.20 -6.18 -5.45
CA ASP A 119 -7.99 -6.63 -4.76
C ASP A 119 -8.32 -6.96 -3.31
N ARG A 120 -7.71 -8.03 -2.80
CA ARG A 120 -8.01 -8.57 -1.46
C ARG A 120 -6.74 -9.00 -0.76
N ALA A 121 -6.63 -8.68 0.53
CA ALA A 121 -5.54 -9.11 1.39
C ALA A 121 -6.04 -9.36 2.81
N THR A 122 -5.44 -10.32 3.53
CA THR A 122 -5.70 -10.44 4.96
C THR A 122 -5.05 -9.28 5.71
N TRP A 123 -5.53 -8.97 6.91
CA TRP A 123 -4.89 -7.95 7.74
C TRP A 123 -3.43 -8.30 8.05
N GLY A 124 -3.14 -9.60 8.25
CA GLY A 124 -1.77 -10.08 8.46
C GLY A 124 -0.86 -9.84 7.25
N ASP A 125 -1.36 -10.04 6.03
CA ASP A 125 -0.58 -9.78 4.81
C ASP A 125 -0.29 -8.29 4.60
N LEU A 126 -1.14 -7.41 5.13
CA LEU A 126 -0.95 -5.95 5.08
C LEU A 126 0.07 -5.45 6.10
N ARG A 127 0.48 -6.29 7.07
CA ARG A 127 1.38 -5.90 8.17
C ARG A 127 2.47 -6.95 8.39
N PHE A 128 3.68 -6.63 7.96
CA PHE A 128 4.84 -7.54 7.93
C PHE A 128 5.16 -8.28 9.25
N ASP A 129 4.83 -7.71 10.40
CA ASP A 129 5.14 -8.28 11.72
C ASP A 129 3.90 -8.89 12.40
N THR A 130 2.89 -9.29 11.64
CA THR A 130 1.62 -9.82 12.17
C THR A 130 1.27 -11.14 11.49
N GLY A 131 1.30 -12.21 12.27
CA GLY A 131 0.86 -13.54 11.85
C GLY A 131 -0.66 -13.67 11.79
N PRO A 132 -1.18 -14.74 11.17
CA PRO A 132 -2.62 -14.93 10.99
C PRO A 132 -3.39 -15.12 12.32
N ASP A 133 -2.72 -15.59 13.36
CA ASP A 133 -3.31 -15.80 14.69
C ASP A 133 -3.12 -14.61 15.63
N ASP A 134 -2.34 -13.60 15.21
CA ASP A 134 -2.11 -12.41 16.03
C ASP A 134 -3.38 -11.56 16.10
N PRO A 135 -3.71 -11.01 17.28
CA PRO A 135 -4.91 -10.21 17.46
C PRO A 135 -4.75 -8.85 16.79
N VAL A 136 -5.79 -8.43 16.07
CA VAL A 136 -6.02 -7.05 15.66
C VAL A 136 -6.97 -6.44 16.67
N ALA A 137 -6.51 -5.41 17.37
CA ALA A 137 -7.24 -4.75 18.44
C ALA A 137 -7.54 -3.28 18.10
N PRO A 138 -8.48 -2.64 18.82
CA PRO A 138 -8.71 -1.21 18.69
C PRO A 138 -7.41 -0.39 18.82
N GLY A 139 -7.16 0.47 17.85
CA GLY A 139 -5.93 1.26 17.70
C GLY A 139 -4.95 0.70 16.67
N ASP A 140 -5.10 -0.56 16.26
CA ASP A 140 -4.28 -1.11 15.17
C ASP A 140 -4.69 -0.54 13.82
N SER A 141 -3.70 -0.37 12.94
CA SER A 141 -3.91 0.18 11.61
C SER A 141 -3.01 -0.45 10.57
N VAL A 142 -3.46 -0.34 9.32
CA VAL A 142 -2.77 -0.75 8.10
C VAL A 142 -2.81 0.37 7.07
N SER A 143 -1.77 0.45 6.24
CA SER A 143 -1.70 1.40 5.13
C SER A 143 -2.12 0.74 3.83
N LEU A 144 -3.09 1.34 3.16
CA LEU A 144 -3.60 0.94 1.85
C LEU A 144 -3.02 1.89 0.79
N VAL A 145 -2.33 1.33 -0.19
CA VAL A 145 -1.71 2.08 -1.30
C VAL A 145 -2.56 1.97 -2.56
N GLY A 146 -2.62 3.05 -3.34
CA GLY A 146 -3.37 3.06 -4.60
C GLY A 146 -4.89 3.08 -4.42
N VAL A 147 -5.37 3.55 -3.27
CA VAL A 147 -6.81 3.74 -3.01
C VAL A 147 -7.21 5.14 -3.46
N ASP A 148 -8.15 5.23 -4.40
CA ASP A 148 -8.62 6.49 -4.98
C ASP A 148 -9.95 6.95 -4.37
N SER A 149 -10.21 8.26 -4.43
CA SER A 149 -11.48 8.82 -3.98
C SER A 149 -12.64 8.24 -4.79
N GLY A 150 -13.71 7.84 -4.11
CA GLY A 150 -14.90 7.20 -4.71
C GLY A 150 -14.86 5.68 -4.69
N GLU A 151 -13.72 5.06 -4.36
CA GLU A 151 -13.65 3.62 -4.12
C GLU A 151 -14.31 3.23 -2.79
N VAL A 152 -14.57 1.94 -2.60
CA VAL A 152 -15.14 1.39 -1.37
C VAL A 152 -14.17 0.38 -0.77
N VAL A 153 -13.66 0.70 0.42
CA VAL A 153 -12.90 -0.23 1.24
C VAL A 153 -13.90 -1.12 1.98
N THR A 154 -13.86 -2.41 1.72
CA THR A 154 -14.73 -3.40 2.37
C THR A 154 -13.91 -4.27 3.30
N VAL A 155 -14.39 -4.48 4.52
CA VAL A 155 -13.77 -5.41 5.47
C VAL A 155 -14.70 -6.60 5.68
N PHE A 156 -14.14 -7.79 5.59
CA PHE A 156 -14.82 -9.05 5.79
C PHE A 156 -14.22 -9.82 6.96
N TYR A 157 -15.10 -10.49 7.70
CA TYR A 157 -14.75 -11.51 8.67
C TYR A 157 -14.91 -12.89 8.04
N VAL A 158 -13.87 -13.72 8.11
CA VAL A 158 -13.88 -15.09 7.59
C VAL A 158 -13.72 -16.07 8.75
N ALA A 159 -14.70 -16.96 8.92
CA ALA A 159 -14.63 -18.08 9.84
C ALA A 159 -15.37 -19.28 9.26
N ASP A 160 -14.89 -20.50 9.54
CA ASP A 160 -15.56 -21.75 9.17
C ASP A 160 -15.97 -21.84 7.68
N GLY A 161 -15.17 -21.26 6.80
CA GLY A 161 -15.42 -21.23 5.35
C GLY A 161 -16.51 -20.25 4.91
N GLN A 162 -17.11 -19.50 5.85
CA GLN A 162 -18.07 -18.44 5.60
C GLN A 162 -17.38 -17.07 5.66
N GLU A 163 -17.90 -16.14 4.87
CA GLU A 163 -17.43 -14.75 4.80
C GLU A 163 -18.59 -13.81 5.09
N VAL A 164 -18.40 -12.91 6.06
CA VAL A 164 -19.40 -11.91 6.46
C VAL A 164 -18.81 -10.53 6.30
N ARG A 165 -19.51 -9.64 5.59
CA ARG A 165 -19.09 -8.24 5.49
C ARG A 165 -19.39 -7.50 6.79
N ILE A 166 -18.35 -6.96 7.40
CA ILE A 166 -18.43 -6.26 8.70
C ILE A 166 -18.25 -4.74 8.57
N ALA A 167 -17.64 -4.26 7.49
CA ALA A 167 -17.59 -2.82 7.18
C ALA A 167 -17.54 -2.56 5.67
N ALA A 168 -18.06 -1.39 5.27
CA ALA A 168 -17.93 -0.85 3.92
C ALA A 168 -17.81 0.68 4.02
N ILE A 169 -16.68 1.23 3.62
CA ILE A 169 -16.32 2.63 3.82
C ILE A 169 -16.01 3.24 2.46
N THR A 170 -16.77 4.27 2.07
CA THR A 170 -16.49 5.03 0.85
C THR A 170 -15.32 5.96 1.10
N VAL A 171 -14.32 5.89 0.23
CA VAL A 171 -13.14 6.76 0.24
C VAL A 171 -13.58 8.16 -0.19
N THR A 172 -13.54 9.12 0.72
CA THR A 172 -13.79 10.52 0.40
C THR A 172 -12.48 11.24 0.13
N ALA A 173 -12.47 12.16 -0.84
CA ALA A 173 -11.33 13.06 -1.02
C ALA A 173 -11.09 13.86 0.28
N ALA A 174 -9.81 14.02 0.64
CA ALA A 174 -9.36 14.83 1.78
C ALA A 174 -9.43 16.34 1.49
#